data_AF-A0A1Q9ELP6-F1
#
_entry.id   AF-A0A1Q9ELP6-F1
#
_cell.length_a   1.000
_cell.length_b   1.000
_cell.length_c   1.000
_cell.angle_alpha   90.00
_cell.angle_beta   90.00
_cell.angle_gamma   90.00
#
_symmetry.space_group_name_H-M   'P 1'
#
loop_
_entity.id
_entity.type
_entity.pdbx_description
1 polymer ?
#
loop_
_entity_poly.entity_id
_entity_poly.type
_entity_poly.pdbx_seq_one_letter_code
_entity_poly.pdbx_strand_id
1 'polypeptide(L)'
;MPSFLWLLSCSSGEEGESFGLWSSLSSMASDSWDWEEKIRELEVRLRDEFRAETAKVLSQCLAKVERLESELRLSKETRLPISEPASWSPDSANGELEVEVEDAPAPAPEQKALKVQAGWIDIVIGCGVFVGSLLLQGGLCYVLLTGDFLGKPLTLEIDIARRWRAGTAHDFKHLDIAETSLVSRVCNGDGSLIMSTQQASFISQLNTYLGMQESELAPEGICPGSVLCVLCISWWCLYLGREYRQIFSSLEGLWNVPRGPSTILEMGTLRSVSFPRFFLFYTVRISKAVISSLLLAAGIQWLVNTIAIRSIVLRAVALKSLFELDSVFYAAFAEIESILLLLFFVVVIFGSWHQLVDPIGGTMERIKTEYCGGNQNFVVAVNDDHGLAVGRSSMPYDPARAQDEIATAVYDYAFKSNESNLILFHTSPRSFEKTRVETMATATTSTLPCANFDGWFLRRENEPIPDTYGPYFWSAALSVGMPPNSTCEDMISHCADVDAQLLRMVCGETCGCVEAQDVGTDFESWQSFWDMYPSAMQAYFGATPEQVFNLQEVARDMKGAGCPYLAEMTHEVITDTRYCDGHPELFSPLSLLCPKTCCTSSSIFCPLSCGA
;
A
#
# COMPACT_ATOMS: atom_id res chain seq x y z
N MET A 1 10.01 -19.73 -29.67
CA MET A 1 10.00 -21.17 -29.35
C MET A 1 11.35 -21.78 -28.90
N PRO A 2 12.41 -21.03 -28.46
CA PRO A 2 13.49 -21.61 -27.66
C PRO A 2 13.40 -21.32 -26.14
N SER A 3 12.59 -20.35 -25.69
CA SER A 3 12.61 -19.89 -24.29
C SER A 3 11.95 -20.84 -23.28
N PHE A 4 11.13 -21.79 -23.72
CA PHE A 4 10.38 -22.66 -22.81
C PHE A 4 11.10 -23.97 -22.47
N LEU A 5 12.04 -24.43 -23.32
CA LEU A 5 12.88 -25.60 -23.00
C LEU A 5 13.98 -25.28 -21.97
N TRP A 6 14.27 -23.99 -21.75
CA TRP A 6 15.19 -23.55 -20.70
C TRP A 6 14.56 -23.64 -19.28
N LEU A 7 13.23 -23.54 -19.17
CA LEU A 7 12.49 -23.55 -17.90
C LEU A 7 12.44 -24.91 -17.20
N LEU A 8 12.69 -26.03 -17.90
CA LEU A 8 12.75 -27.36 -17.28
C LEU A 8 14.17 -27.79 -16.87
N SER A 9 15.20 -27.01 -17.20
CA SER A 9 16.61 -27.40 -17.01
C SER A 9 17.35 -26.65 -15.89
N CYS A 10 16.72 -25.70 -15.19
CA CYS A 10 17.34 -24.90 -14.12
C CYS A 10 16.89 -25.31 -12.69
N SER A 11 16.61 -26.61 -12.46
CA SER A 11 16.23 -27.13 -11.13
C SER A 11 17.31 -28.07 -10.55
N SER A 12 18.58 -27.71 -10.67
CA SER A 12 19.66 -28.43 -10.00
C SER A 12 20.83 -27.50 -9.68
N GLY A 13 20.75 -26.76 -8.58
CA GLY A 13 21.90 -26.07 -8.00
C GLY A 13 21.56 -24.74 -7.38
N GLU A 14 21.00 -24.77 -6.16
CA GLU A 14 21.23 -23.82 -5.05
C GLU A 14 20.17 -24.08 -3.96
N GLU A 15 20.51 -24.91 -2.97
CA GLU A 15 19.61 -25.31 -1.87
C GLU A 15 19.52 -24.27 -0.72
N GLY A 16 19.97 -23.02 -0.94
CA GLY A 16 20.10 -22.02 0.12
C GLY A 16 18.92 -21.05 0.29
N GLU A 17 18.26 -20.64 -0.79
CA GLU A 17 17.37 -19.46 -0.77
C GLU A 17 15.87 -19.78 -0.83
N SER A 18 15.47 -21.05 -1.06
CA SER A 18 14.05 -21.41 -1.13
C SER A 18 13.33 -21.33 0.22
N PHE A 19 14.06 -21.32 1.34
CA PHE A 19 13.47 -21.31 2.69
C PHE A 19 12.76 -19.99 3.06
N GLY A 20 13.18 -18.86 2.46
CA GLY A 20 12.57 -17.54 2.70
C GLY A 20 11.18 -17.39 2.08
N LEU A 21 10.99 -17.94 0.87
CA LEU A 21 9.69 -17.91 0.18
C LEU A 21 8.65 -18.76 0.93
N TRP A 22 9.07 -19.91 1.47
CA TRP A 22 8.22 -20.79 2.27
C TRP A 22 7.87 -20.19 3.64
N SER A 23 8.75 -19.39 4.27
CA SER A 23 8.43 -18.75 5.56
C SER A 23 7.42 -17.61 5.40
N SER A 24 7.53 -16.79 4.34
CA SER A 24 6.53 -15.76 4.02
C SER A 24 5.19 -16.37 3.60
N LEU A 25 5.21 -17.44 2.79
CA LEU A 25 3.98 -18.19 2.47
C LEU A 25 3.36 -18.85 3.70
N SER A 26 4.16 -19.30 4.67
CA SER A 26 3.70 -19.86 5.95
C SER A 26 3.06 -18.78 6.86
N SER A 27 3.65 -17.59 6.93
CA SER A 27 3.08 -16.45 7.67
C SER A 27 1.75 -15.98 7.04
N MET A 28 1.69 -15.84 5.72
CA MET A 28 0.44 -15.53 5.03
C MET A 28 -0.59 -16.66 5.16
N ALA A 29 -0.15 -17.91 5.22
CA ALA A 29 -1.03 -19.04 5.49
C ALA A 29 -1.59 -18.95 6.92
N SER A 30 -0.77 -18.63 7.93
CA SER A 30 -1.22 -18.48 9.33
C SER A 30 -2.34 -17.45 9.48
N ASP A 31 -2.22 -16.28 8.86
CA ASP A 31 -3.29 -15.29 8.86
C ASP A 31 -4.50 -15.74 8.02
N SER A 32 -4.28 -16.53 6.97
CA SER A 32 -5.35 -17.18 6.20
C SER A 32 -6.13 -18.20 7.04
N TRP A 33 -5.50 -18.92 7.97
CA TRP A 33 -6.15 -19.89 8.84
C TRP A 33 -7.20 -19.24 9.77
N ASP A 34 -6.93 -18.05 10.33
CA ASP A 34 -7.91 -17.31 11.16
C ASP A 34 -9.15 -16.89 10.35
N TRP A 35 -8.95 -16.53 9.07
CA TRP A 35 -10.06 -16.22 8.17
C TRP A 35 -10.86 -17.47 7.77
N GLU A 36 -10.21 -18.61 7.56
CA GLU A 36 -10.91 -19.87 7.27
C GLU A 36 -11.82 -20.30 8.43
N GLU A 37 -11.37 -20.17 9.68
CA GLU A 37 -12.17 -20.51 10.87
C GLU A 37 -13.43 -19.61 10.94
N LYS A 38 -13.25 -18.29 10.77
CA LYS A 38 -14.37 -17.34 10.74
C LYS A 38 -15.35 -17.58 9.60
N ILE A 39 -14.85 -17.94 8.41
CA ILE A 39 -15.69 -18.29 7.26
C ILE A 39 -16.45 -19.59 7.54
N ARG A 40 -15.81 -20.59 8.15
CA ARG A 40 -16.43 -21.87 8.49
C ARG A 40 -17.55 -21.68 9.52
N GLU A 41 -17.34 -20.82 10.52
CA GLU A 41 -18.36 -20.45 11.52
C GLU A 41 -19.56 -19.72 10.87
N LEU A 42 -19.27 -18.76 9.96
CA LEU A 42 -20.31 -18.06 9.19
C LEU A 42 -21.11 -19.00 8.28
N GLU A 43 -20.45 -19.96 7.62
CA GLU A 43 -21.11 -20.92 6.74
C GLU A 43 -22.05 -21.85 7.54
N VAL A 44 -21.63 -22.31 8.72
CA VAL A 44 -22.48 -23.13 9.60
C VAL A 44 -23.72 -22.33 10.02
N ARG A 45 -23.53 -21.09 10.46
CA ARG A 45 -24.64 -20.21 10.89
C ARG A 45 -25.65 -19.94 9.77
N LEU A 46 -25.18 -19.62 8.56
CA LEU A 46 -26.03 -19.39 7.39
C LEU A 46 -26.77 -20.67 6.97
N ARG A 47 -26.11 -21.83 7.03
CA ARG A 47 -26.73 -23.12 6.69
C ARG A 47 -27.85 -23.47 7.65
N ASP A 48 -27.69 -23.19 8.93
CA ASP A 48 -28.70 -23.47 9.94
C ASP A 48 -29.88 -22.50 9.86
N GLU A 49 -29.63 -21.20 9.65
CA GLU A 49 -30.69 -20.21 9.38
C GLU A 49 -31.48 -20.58 8.12
N PHE A 50 -30.79 -20.97 7.05
CA PHE A 50 -31.46 -21.39 5.82
C PHE A 50 -32.29 -22.66 6.01
N ARG A 51 -31.77 -23.67 6.72
CA ARG A 51 -32.54 -24.90 7.04
C ARG A 51 -33.77 -24.59 7.87
N ALA A 52 -33.66 -23.70 8.85
CA ALA A 52 -34.79 -23.27 9.68
C ALA A 52 -35.88 -22.59 8.84
N GLU A 53 -35.50 -21.64 7.97
CA GLU A 53 -36.47 -20.93 7.13
C GLU A 53 -37.08 -21.87 6.07
N THR A 54 -36.29 -22.79 5.51
CA THR A 54 -36.80 -23.80 4.55
C THR A 54 -37.79 -24.77 5.21
N ALA A 55 -37.50 -25.25 6.43
CA ALA A 55 -38.40 -26.11 7.18
C ALA A 55 -39.71 -25.40 7.54
N LYS A 56 -39.64 -24.11 7.86
CA LYS A 56 -40.80 -23.26 8.11
C LYS A 56 -41.67 -23.08 6.85
N VAL A 57 -41.08 -22.82 5.69
CA VAL A 57 -41.84 -22.73 4.43
C VAL A 57 -42.42 -24.09 4.03
N LEU A 58 -41.66 -25.17 4.17
CA LEU A 58 -42.11 -26.52 3.84
C LEU A 58 -43.28 -26.95 4.72
N SER A 59 -43.24 -26.69 6.02
CA SER A 59 -44.35 -27.00 6.93
C SER A 59 -45.62 -26.20 6.60
N GLN A 60 -45.49 -24.93 6.19
CA GLN A 60 -46.62 -24.14 5.71
C GLN A 60 -47.22 -24.69 4.42
N CYS A 61 -46.40 -25.17 3.49
CA CYS A 61 -46.86 -25.82 2.26
C CYS A 61 -47.54 -27.16 2.55
N LEU A 62 -46.97 -28.00 3.42
CA LEU A 62 -47.57 -29.28 3.81
C LEU A 62 -48.95 -29.07 4.48
N ALA A 63 -49.06 -28.10 5.37
CA ALA A 63 -50.34 -27.76 5.99
C ALA A 63 -51.40 -27.31 4.97
N LYS A 64 -51.00 -26.59 3.90
CA LYS A 64 -51.91 -26.23 2.80
C LYS A 64 -52.33 -27.45 1.98
N VAL A 65 -51.41 -28.38 1.73
CA VAL A 65 -51.71 -29.63 0.99
C VAL A 65 -52.66 -30.52 1.78
N GLU A 66 -52.43 -30.72 3.07
CA GLU A 66 -53.33 -31.49 3.96
C GLU A 66 -54.72 -30.86 4.02
N ARG A 67 -54.79 -29.52 4.09
CA ARG A 67 -56.07 -28.80 4.03
C ARG A 67 -56.81 -29.08 2.72
N LEU A 68 -56.13 -28.96 1.58
CA LEU A 68 -56.72 -29.25 0.27
C LEU A 68 -57.16 -30.73 0.15
N GLU A 69 -56.39 -31.67 0.70
CA GLU A 69 -56.79 -33.08 0.72
C GLU A 69 -58.06 -33.29 1.56
N SER A 70 -58.18 -32.63 2.71
CA SER A 70 -59.39 -32.73 3.55
C SER A 70 -60.63 -32.14 2.86
N GLU A 71 -60.48 -31.01 2.16
CA GLU A 71 -61.55 -30.40 1.36
C GLU A 71 -61.98 -31.32 0.20
N LEU A 72 -61.02 -32.01 -0.43
CA LEU A 72 -61.30 -32.96 -1.51
C LEU A 72 -62.02 -34.23 -1.00
N ARG A 73 -61.67 -34.73 0.20
CA ARG A 73 -62.38 -35.86 0.84
C ARG A 73 -63.83 -35.49 1.17
N LEU A 74 -64.06 -34.30 1.76
CA LEU A 74 -65.41 -33.79 2.03
C LEU A 74 -66.24 -33.61 0.76
N SER A 75 -65.63 -33.11 -0.32
CA SER A 75 -66.30 -32.99 -1.61
C SER A 75 -66.65 -34.35 -2.24
N LYS A 76 -65.88 -35.40 -1.95
CA LYS A 76 -66.12 -36.76 -2.45
C LYS A 76 -67.26 -37.44 -1.68
N GLU A 77 -67.36 -37.20 -0.38
CA GLU A 77 -68.41 -37.77 0.48
C GLU A 77 -69.78 -37.10 0.30
N THR A 78 -69.81 -35.86 -0.19
CA THR A 78 -71.04 -35.11 -0.49
C THR A 78 -71.69 -35.50 -1.83
N ARG A 79 -71.02 -36.28 -2.70
CA ARG A 79 -71.60 -36.79 -3.97
C ARG A 79 -72.20 -38.20 -3.80
N LEU A 80 -73.37 -38.21 -3.18
CA LEU A 80 -74.54 -39.11 -3.35
C LEU A 80 -74.37 -40.66 -3.31
N PRO A 81 -75.40 -41.33 -2.76
CA PRO A 81 -75.49 -42.78 -2.67
C PRO A 81 -75.89 -43.36 -4.03
N ILE A 82 -75.15 -44.36 -4.50
CA ILE A 82 -75.59 -45.24 -5.59
C ILE A 82 -75.88 -46.59 -4.94
N SER A 83 -77.15 -46.99 -5.09
CA SER A 83 -77.78 -48.22 -4.64
C SER A 83 -76.97 -49.47 -4.96
N GLU A 84 -76.80 -50.32 -3.94
CA GLU A 84 -76.36 -51.70 -4.03
C GLU A 84 -77.15 -52.51 -5.09
N PRO A 85 -76.48 -53.52 -5.67
CA PRO A 85 -77.12 -54.82 -5.67
C PRO A 85 -76.20 -55.91 -5.11
N ALA A 86 -76.78 -56.62 -4.13
CA ALA A 86 -76.84 -58.06 -4.00
C ALA A 86 -75.53 -58.88 -4.08
N SER A 87 -75.17 -59.39 -2.90
CA SER A 87 -74.83 -60.79 -2.59
C SER A 87 -73.79 -61.49 -3.47
N TRP A 88 -72.73 -62.01 -2.84
CA TRP A 88 -72.39 -63.44 -2.92
C TRP A 88 -71.52 -63.84 -1.71
N SER A 89 -71.76 -65.07 -1.25
CA SER A 89 -71.31 -65.65 0.02
C SER A 89 -69.89 -66.23 -0.08
N PRO A 90 -69.16 -66.37 1.05
CA PRO A 90 -67.81 -66.92 1.08
C PRO A 90 -67.82 -68.39 1.52
N ASP A 91 -67.03 -69.21 0.82
CA ASP A 91 -66.51 -70.53 1.19
C ASP A 91 -65.53 -70.90 0.07
N SER A 92 -64.38 -71.55 0.19
CA SER A 92 -63.65 -72.21 1.27
C SER A 92 -62.38 -72.78 0.62
N ALA A 93 -61.31 -72.92 1.41
CA ALA A 93 -60.23 -73.91 1.28
C ALA A 93 -59.13 -73.77 0.21
N ASN A 94 -57.92 -73.50 0.73
CA ASN A 94 -56.71 -74.34 0.64
C ASN A 94 -56.44 -75.17 -0.63
N GLY A 95 -55.34 -74.83 -1.31
CA GLY A 95 -54.55 -75.69 -2.21
C GLY A 95 -53.30 -74.90 -2.62
N GLU A 96 -52.14 -75.16 -2.03
CA GLU A 96 -51.10 -76.02 -2.60
C GLU A 96 -50.61 -75.47 -3.95
N LEU A 97 -49.54 -74.66 -3.89
CA LEU A 97 -48.93 -73.98 -5.03
C LEU A 97 -48.00 -74.95 -5.77
N GLU A 98 -48.59 -75.71 -6.69
CA GLU A 98 -47.88 -76.50 -7.68
C GLU A 98 -47.32 -75.54 -8.76
N VAL A 99 -46.03 -75.67 -9.06
CA VAL A 99 -45.33 -74.87 -10.08
C VAL A 99 -45.76 -75.38 -11.44
N GLU A 100 -46.79 -74.75 -12.00
CA GLU A 100 -47.18 -74.90 -13.40
C GLU A 100 -46.30 -73.99 -14.25
N VAL A 101 -45.62 -74.57 -15.25
CA VAL A 101 -44.85 -73.85 -16.25
C VAL A 101 -45.87 -73.07 -17.09
N GLU A 102 -46.04 -71.81 -16.73
CA GLU A 102 -46.94 -70.86 -17.41
C GLU A 102 -46.47 -70.68 -18.85
N ASP A 103 -47.36 -71.05 -19.78
CA ASP A 103 -47.23 -70.82 -21.20
C ASP A 103 -46.83 -69.37 -21.50
N ALA A 104 -46.02 -69.22 -22.55
CA ALA A 104 -45.45 -67.94 -22.98
C ALA A 104 -46.50 -66.81 -22.94
N PRO A 105 -46.19 -65.67 -22.27
CA PRO A 105 -47.14 -64.59 -22.10
C PRO A 105 -47.63 -64.12 -23.47
N ALA A 106 -48.96 -64.04 -23.60
CA ALA A 106 -49.64 -63.47 -24.76
C ALA A 106 -48.98 -62.15 -25.19
N PRO A 107 -48.87 -61.86 -26.50
CA PRO A 107 -48.23 -60.64 -26.99
C PRO A 107 -48.84 -59.44 -26.26
N ALA A 108 -47.98 -58.71 -25.53
CA ALA A 108 -48.38 -57.59 -24.72
C ALA A 108 -49.29 -56.65 -25.54
N PRO A 109 -50.40 -56.17 -24.96
CA PRO A 109 -51.35 -55.33 -25.68
C PRO A 109 -50.58 -54.18 -26.31
N GLU A 110 -50.74 -54.05 -27.63
CA GLU A 110 -50.15 -53.01 -28.48
C GLU A 110 -50.32 -51.66 -27.76
N GLN A 111 -49.27 -51.22 -27.04
CA GLN A 111 -49.28 -49.99 -26.28
C GLN A 111 -49.37 -48.88 -27.32
N LYS A 112 -50.60 -48.45 -27.60
CA LYS A 112 -50.91 -47.32 -28.46
C LYS A 112 -49.98 -46.19 -28.02
N ALA A 113 -48.99 -45.90 -28.86
CA ALA A 113 -47.98 -44.89 -28.62
C ALA A 113 -48.68 -43.63 -28.12
N LEU A 114 -48.55 -43.37 -26.82
CA LEU A 114 -49.18 -42.23 -26.18
C LEU A 114 -48.52 -41.02 -26.83
N LYS A 115 -49.26 -40.38 -27.73
CA LYS A 115 -48.79 -39.21 -28.45
C LYS A 115 -48.76 -38.07 -27.45
N VAL A 116 -47.69 -38.00 -26.65
CA VAL A 116 -47.45 -36.91 -25.72
C VAL A 116 -47.24 -35.68 -26.59
N GLN A 117 -48.32 -34.94 -26.81
CA GLN A 117 -48.24 -33.58 -27.31
C GLN A 117 -47.57 -32.78 -26.20
N ALA A 118 -46.24 -32.64 -26.30
CA ALA A 118 -45.51 -31.62 -25.56
C ALA A 118 -46.29 -30.31 -25.71
N GLY A 119 -46.81 -29.83 -24.59
CA GLY A 119 -47.75 -28.71 -24.59
C GLY A 119 -47.04 -27.46 -25.07
N TRP A 120 -47.79 -26.52 -25.66
CA TRP A 120 -47.26 -25.18 -25.96
C TRP A 120 -46.69 -24.50 -24.70
N ILE A 121 -47.16 -24.90 -23.51
CA ILE A 121 -46.67 -24.44 -22.21
C ILE A 121 -45.20 -24.79 -21.99
N ASP A 122 -44.76 -26.01 -22.31
CA ASP A 122 -43.37 -26.44 -22.13
C ASP A 122 -42.41 -25.61 -22.99
N ILE A 123 -42.86 -25.24 -24.19
CA ILE A 123 -42.11 -24.37 -25.10
C ILE A 123 -42.01 -22.95 -24.52
N VAL A 124 -43.11 -22.41 -24.00
CA VAL A 124 -43.11 -21.06 -23.39
C VAL A 124 -42.21 -21.03 -22.15
N ILE A 125 -42.29 -22.03 -21.28
CA ILE A 125 -41.42 -22.14 -20.09
C ILE A 125 -39.96 -22.28 -20.53
N GLY A 126 -39.65 -23.16 -21.47
CA GLY A 126 -38.30 -23.35 -21.99
C GLY A 126 -37.71 -22.09 -22.61
N CYS A 127 -38.49 -21.38 -23.44
CA CYS A 127 -38.11 -20.08 -23.99
C CYS A 127 -37.92 -19.02 -22.91
N GLY A 128 -38.80 -18.98 -21.90
CA GLY A 128 -38.68 -18.04 -20.78
C GLY A 128 -37.43 -18.26 -19.94
N VAL A 129 -37.13 -19.51 -19.58
CA VAL A 129 -35.90 -19.89 -18.84
C VAL A 129 -34.66 -19.54 -19.67
N PHE A 130 -34.69 -19.81 -20.98
CA PHE A 130 -33.60 -19.46 -21.87
C PHE A 130 -33.37 -17.95 -21.97
N VAL A 131 -34.42 -17.16 -22.22
CA VAL A 131 -34.32 -15.69 -22.26
C VAL A 131 -33.83 -15.13 -20.94
N GLY A 132 -34.35 -15.63 -19.81
CA GLY A 132 -33.87 -15.24 -18.48
C GLY A 132 -32.37 -15.52 -18.29
N SER A 133 -31.91 -16.70 -18.73
CA SER A 133 -30.49 -17.05 -18.70
C SER A 133 -29.62 -16.14 -19.58
N LEU A 134 -30.07 -15.86 -20.82
CA LEU A 134 -29.38 -14.94 -21.72
C LEU A 134 -29.29 -13.53 -21.13
N LEU A 135 -30.36 -13.03 -20.52
CA LEU A 135 -30.39 -11.70 -19.91
C LEU A 135 -29.47 -11.62 -18.70
N LEU A 136 -29.46 -12.65 -17.85
CA LEU A 136 -28.59 -12.69 -16.67
C LEU A 136 -27.12 -12.74 -17.09
N GLN A 137 -26.75 -13.66 -17.98
CA GLN A 137 -25.37 -13.81 -18.43
C GLN A 137 -24.91 -12.60 -19.28
N GLY A 138 -25.78 -12.09 -20.15
CA GLY A 138 -25.53 -10.88 -20.93
C GLY A 138 -25.36 -9.65 -20.04
N GLY A 139 -26.18 -9.52 -18.99
CA GLY A 139 -26.03 -8.49 -17.97
C GLY A 139 -24.72 -8.59 -17.20
N LEU A 140 -24.30 -9.80 -16.83
CA LEU A 140 -23.00 -10.02 -16.19
C LEU A 140 -21.84 -9.65 -17.12
N CYS A 141 -21.87 -10.08 -18.38
CA CYS A 141 -20.88 -9.67 -19.38
C CYS A 141 -20.84 -8.14 -19.55
N TYR A 142 -22.00 -7.48 -19.59
CA TYR A 142 -22.08 -6.02 -19.67
C TYR A 142 -21.41 -5.36 -18.46
N VAL A 143 -21.71 -5.80 -17.24
CA VAL A 143 -21.10 -5.27 -16.01
C VAL A 143 -19.58 -5.49 -16.02
N LEU A 144 -19.10 -6.68 -16.37
CA LEU A 144 -17.67 -7.00 -16.40
C LEU A 144 -16.90 -6.21 -17.47
N LEU A 145 -17.55 -5.88 -18.59
CA LEU A 145 -16.95 -5.10 -19.68
C LEU A 145 -17.07 -3.58 -19.47
N THR A 146 -17.85 -3.13 -18.49
CA THR A 146 -17.99 -1.71 -18.20
C THR A 146 -16.70 -1.19 -17.56
N GLY A 147 -16.19 -0.06 -18.08
CA GLY A 147 -14.91 0.52 -17.64
C GLY A 147 -14.85 0.81 -16.14
N ASP A 148 -15.99 1.10 -15.52
CA ASP A 148 -16.09 1.33 -14.07
C ASP A 148 -15.65 0.10 -13.25
N PHE A 149 -15.90 -1.11 -13.78
CA PHE A 149 -15.55 -2.36 -13.09
C PHE A 149 -14.14 -2.85 -13.42
N LEU A 150 -13.64 -2.53 -14.62
CA LEU A 150 -12.26 -2.81 -15.04
C LEU A 150 -11.24 -1.88 -14.36
N GLY A 151 -11.71 -0.79 -13.74
CA GLY A 151 -10.85 0.21 -13.10
C GLY A 151 -10.24 1.17 -14.12
N LYS A 152 -9.50 2.15 -13.61
CA LYS A 152 -8.76 3.10 -14.45
C LYS A 152 -7.60 2.36 -15.13
N PRO A 153 -7.29 2.64 -16.40
CA PRO A 153 -6.14 2.02 -17.06
C PRO A 153 -4.85 2.39 -16.32
N LEU A 154 -3.96 1.43 -16.10
CA LEU A 154 -2.68 1.64 -15.42
C LEU A 154 -1.82 2.72 -16.10
N THR A 155 -2.03 2.98 -17.40
CA THR A 155 -1.35 4.05 -18.12
C THR A 155 -1.64 5.44 -17.54
N LEU A 156 -2.81 5.66 -16.94
CA LEU A 156 -3.13 6.91 -16.26
C LEU A 156 -2.32 7.08 -14.96
N GLU A 157 -2.01 5.98 -14.29
CA GLU A 157 -1.19 6.00 -13.06
C GLU A 157 0.25 6.44 -13.35
N ILE A 158 0.76 6.21 -14.56
CA ILE A 158 2.06 6.75 -15.00
C ILE A 158 2.05 8.28 -14.96
N ASP A 159 0.99 8.91 -15.47
CA ASP A 159 0.88 10.38 -15.50
C ASP A 159 0.59 10.96 -14.11
N ILE A 160 -0.06 10.19 -13.23
CA ILE A 160 -0.24 10.55 -11.82
C ILE A 160 1.10 10.48 -11.10
N ALA A 161 1.89 9.42 -11.31
CA ALA A 161 3.23 9.24 -10.75
C ALA A 161 4.15 10.39 -11.15
N ARG A 162 4.19 10.73 -12.45
CA ARG A 162 4.99 11.86 -12.97
C ARG A 162 4.62 13.19 -12.36
N ARG A 163 3.32 13.51 -12.30
CA ARG A 163 2.84 14.77 -11.72
C ARG A 163 3.10 14.85 -10.23
N TRP A 164 2.87 13.76 -9.51
CA TRP A 164 3.20 13.66 -8.09
C TRP A 164 4.70 13.86 -7.87
N ARG A 165 5.54 13.22 -8.68
CA ARG A 165 6.99 13.33 -8.58
C ARG A 165 7.51 14.73 -8.84
N ALA A 166 7.06 15.34 -9.94
CA ALA A 166 7.49 16.68 -10.34
C ALA A 166 6.95 17.79 -9.42
N GLY A 167 5.80 17.58 -8.77
CA GLY A 167 5.16 18.57 -7.92
C GLY A 167 5.43 18.36 -6.43
N THR A 168 4.92 17.25 -5.89
CA THR A 168 4.83 17.03 -4.43
C THR A 168 6.04 16.29 -3.87
N ALA A 169 6.57 15.30 -4.58
CA ALA A 169 7.52 14.35 -4.01
C ALA A 169 8.89 14.95 -3.66
N HIS A 170 9.26 16.04 -4.34
CA HIS A 170 10.50 16.78 -4.11
C HIS A 170 10.26 18.17 -3.50
N ASP A 171 9.03 18.53 -3.09
CA ASP A 171 8.78 19.82 -2.44
C ASP A 171 9.45 19.83 -1.06
N PHE A 172 10.26 20.86 -0.78
CA PHE A 172 10.92 21.05 0.52
C PHE A 172 9.94 21.08 1.70
N LYS A 173 8.67 21.45 1.48
CA LYS A 173 7.62 21.45 2.50
C LYS A 173 7.30 20.06 3.04
N HIS A 174 7.68 19.02 2.31
CA HIS A 174 7.49 17.62 2.67
C HIS A 174 8.80 16.93 3.07
N LEU A 175 9.87 17.70 3.27
CA LEU A 175 11.08 17.22 3.91
C LEU A 175 10.75 16.82 5.36
N ASP A 176 11.22 15.66 5.78
CA ASP A 176 11.08 15.25 7.18
C ASP A 176 12.15 15.91 8.06
N ILE A 177 12.10 15.60 9.36
CA ILE A 177 13.04 16.12 10.35
C ILE A 177 14.46 15.58 10.11
N ALA A 178 14.60 14.37 9.56
CA ALA A 178 15.87 13.75 9.18
C ALA A 178 16.44 14.28 7.84
N GLU A 179 15.87 15.36 7.29
CA GLU A 179 16.20 15.92 6.00
C GLU A 179 16.14 14.91 4.84
N THR A 180 15.25 13.92 4.91
CA THR A 180 14.95 12.98 3.82
C THR A 180 13.75 13.46 2.99
N SER A 181 13.83 13.23 1.68
CA SER A 181 12.76 13.62 0.75
C SER A 181 11.56 12.68 0.85
N LEU A 182 10.36 13.21 0.56
CA LEU A 182 9.13 12.42 0.54
C LEU A 182 9.21 11.23 -0.44
N VAL A 183 9.84 11.42 -1.60
CA VAL A 183 10.03 10.32 -2.57
C VAL A 183 10.88 9.19 -2.00
N SER A 184 11.96 9.51 -1.28
CA SER A 184 12.86 8.50 -0.72
C SER A 184 12.12 7.67 0.32
N ARG A 185 11.33 8.32 1.19
CA ARG A 185 10.50 7.64 2.19
C ARG A 185 9.42 6.74 1.56
N VAL A 186 8.70 7.22 0.54
CA VAL A 186 7.65 6.45 -0.17
C VAL A 186 8.23 5.20 -0.85
N CYS A 187 9.41 5.33 -1.48
CA CYS A 187 10.04 4.24 -2.21
C CYS A 187 10.68 3.18 -1.29
N ASN A 188 11.08 3.57 -0.08
CA ASN A 188 11.62 2.68 0.95
C ASN A 188 10.55 2.25 2.00
N GLY A 189 9.28 2.25 1.62
CA GLY A 189 8.22 1.62 2.42
C GLY A 189 7.95 2.27 3.79
N ASP A 190 8.26 3.55 3.99
CA ASP A 190 8.11 4.19 5.29
C ASP A 190 6.63 4.22 5.75
N GLY A 191 6.33 3.42 6.79
CA GLY A 191 4.99 3.30 7.36
C GLY A 191 4.54 4.51 8.20
N SER A 192 5.44 5.45 8.52
CA SER A 192 5.14 6.66 9.31
C SER A 192 4.61 7.82 8.46
N LEU A 193 4.53 7.65 7.15
CA LEU A 193 4.08 8.67 6.21
C LEU A 193 2.62 9.06 6.46
N ILE A 194 2.37 10.29 6.94
CA ILE A 194 1.01 10.84 7.05
C ILE A 194 0.53 11.33 5.68
N MET A 195 1.43 11.90 4.87
CA MET A 195 1.17 12.31 3.50
C MET A 195 1.65 11.24 2.53
N SER A 196 0.96 11.12 1.39
CA SER A 196 1.29 10.12 0.35
C SER A 196 1.20 8.64 0.77
N THR A 197 0.38 8.34 1.78
CA THR A 197 0.02 6.96 2.16
C THR A 197 -0.50 6.12 0.99
N GLN A 198 -1.28 6.73 0.09
CA GLN A 198 -1.79 6.05 -1.11
C GLN A 198 -0.65 5.65 -2.06
N GLN A 199 0.35 6.51 -2.28
CA GLN A 199 1.50 6.20 -3.13
C GLN A 199 2.37 5.12 -2.49
N ALA A 200 2.65 5.22 -1.18
CA ALA A 200 3.43 4.20 -0.45
C ALA A 200 2.74 2.83 -0.47
N SER A 201 1.43 2.78 -0.18
CA SER A 201 0.66 1.53 -0.25
C SER A 201 0.63 0.95 -1.66
N PHE A 202 0.52 1.80 -2.68
CA PHE A 202 0.53 1.37 -4.07
C PHE A 202 1.89 0.80 -4.48
N ILE A 203 3.00 1.46 -4.12
CA ILE A 203 4.36 0.94 -4.39
C ILE A 203 4.60 -0.37 -3.66
N SER A 204 4.15 -0.50 -2.41
CA SER A 204 4.22 -1.76 -1.66
C SER A 204 3.45 -2.90 -2.36
N GLN A 205 2.25 -2.61 -2.89
CA GLN A 205 1.49 -3.58 -3.69
C GLN A 205 2.21 -3.96 -4.99
N LEU A 206 2.83 -3.00 -5.68
CA LEU A 206 3.62 -3.26 -6.89
C LEU A 206 4.84 -4.14 -6.58
N ASN A 207 5.57 -3.86 -5.50
CA ASN A 207 6.71 -4.66 -5.06
C ASN A 207 6.30 -6.10 -4.75
N THR A 208 5.18 -6.27 -4.05
CA THR A 208 4.65 -7.60 -3.73
C THR A 208 4.19 -8.35 -4.99
N TYR A 209 3.54 -7.65 -5.94
CA TYR A 209 3.10 -8.25 -7.20
C TYR A 209 4.29 -8.71 -8.06
N LEU A 210 5.31 -7.85 -8.18
CA LEU A 210 6.49 -8.10 -9.01
C LEU A 210 7.52 -8.99 -8.31
N GLY A 211 7.42 -9.17 -6.99
CA GLY A 211 8.39 -9.91 -6.18
C GLY A 211 9.70 -9.18 -5.98
N MET A 212 9.69 -7.84 -5.98
CA MET A 212 10.88 -7.00 -5.86
C MET A 212 11.09 -6.56 -4.42
N GLN A 213 12.36 -6.35 -4.06
CA GLN A 213 12.71 -5.59 -2.86
C GLN A 213 12.44 -4.09 -3.07
N GLU A 214 12.44 -3.32 -1.97
CA GLU A 214 12.12 -1.89 -2.00
C GLU A 214 13.10 -1.09 -2.87
N SER A 215 14.39 -1.44 -2.82
CA SER A 215 15.47 -0.76 -3.55
C SER A 215 15.64 -1.20 -5.02
N GLU A 216 15.11 -2.35 -5.41
CA GLU A 216 15.27 -2.91 -6.76
C GLU A 216 14.30 -2.26 -7.75
N LEU A 217 14.78 -1.81 -8.91
CA LEU A 217 13.92 -1.19 -9.93
C LEU A 217 13.40 -2.17 -10.99
N ALA A 218 14.00 -3.35 -11.09
CA ALA A 218 13.65 -4.38 -12.05
C ALA A 218 13.55 -5.75 -11.35
N PRO A 219 12.60 -6.61 -11.74
CA PRO A 219 12.45 -7.93 -11.14
C PRO A 219 13.54 -8.90 -11.60
N GLU A 220 14.12 -9.64 -10.66
CA GLU A 220 15.01 -10.76 -10.96
C GLU A 220 14.19 -12.06 -11.11
N GLY A 221 13.69 -12.32 -12.31
CA GLY A 221 13.07 -13.60 -12.67
C GLY A 221 11.54 -13.60 -12.68
N ILE A 222 10.93 -14.62 -12.07
CA ILE A 222 9.49 -14.89 -12.20
C ILE A 222 8.69 -14.06 -11.19
N CYS A 223 7.88 -13.13 -11.68
CA CYS A 223 7.01 -12.33 -10.82
C CYS A 223 5.89 -13.19 -10.20
N PRO A 224 5.79 -13.28 -8.86
CA PRO A 224 4.82 -14.13 -8.19
C PRO A 224 3.36 -13.73 -8.48
N GLY A 225 3.09 -12.42 -8.60
CA GLY A 225 1.78 -11.90 -8.98
C GLY A 225 1.33 -12.35 -10.37
N SER A 226 2.24 -12.35 -11.33
CA SER A 226 1.97 -12.84 -12.69
C SER A 226 1.67 -14.34 -12.72
N VAL A 227 2.40 -15.15 -11.95
CA VAL A 227 2.13 -16.59 -11.81
C VAL A 227 0.76 -16.83 -11.19
N LEU A 228 0.45 -16.13 -10.10
CA LEU A 228 -0.85 -16.25 -9.44
C LEU A 228 -1.99 -15.86 -10.39
N CYS A 229 -1.81 -14.78 -11.18
CA CYS A 229 -2.79 -14.36 -12.18
C CYS A 229 -3.03 -15.45 -13.24
N VAL A 230 -1.97 -16.09 -13.75
CA VAL A 230 -2.09 -17.23 -14.69
C VAL A 230 -2.81 -18.42 -14.06
N LEU A 231 -2.55 -18.74 -12.80
CA LEU A 231 -3.26 -19.80 -12.10
C LEU A 231 -4.76 -19.49 -11.99
N CYS A 232 -5.12 -18.24 -11.66
CA CYS A 232 -6.51 -17.80 -11.62
C CYS A 232 -7.17 -17.85 -13.01
N ILE A 233 -6.48 -17.43 -14.07
CA ILE A 233 -6.98 -17.54 -15.45
C ILE A 233 -7.16 -19.01 -15.84
N SER A 234 -6.19 -19.86 -15.51
CA SER A 234 -6.24 -21.30 -15.81
C SER A 234 -7.44 -21.94 -15.13
N TRP A 235 -7.70 -21.59 -13.88
CA TRP A 235 -8.89 -22.01 -13.16
C TRP A 235 -10.16 -21.53 -13.86
N TRP A 236 -10.24 -20.23 -14.16
CA TRP A 236 -11.40 -19.65 -14.83
C TRP A 236 -11.71 -20.35 -16.17
N CYS A 237 -10.68 -20.69 -16.94
CA CYS A 237 -10.78 -21.49 -18.15
C CYS A 237 -11.34 -22.88 -17.89
N LEU A 238 -10.86 -23.60 -16.86
CA LEU A 238 -11.36 -24.93 -16.50
C LEU A 238 -12.84 -24.90 -16.08
N TYR A 239 -13.24 -23.88 -15.31
CA TYR A 239 -14.63 -23.67 -14.92
C TYR A 239 -15.54 -23.54 -16.15
N LEU A 240 -15.15 -22.72 -17.12
CA LEU A 240 -15.91 -22.56 -18.37
C LEU A 240 -15.78 -23.78 -19.29
N GLY A 241 -14.71 -24.56 -19.20
CA GLY A 241 -14.55 -25.82 -19.93
C GLY A 241 -15.63 -26.84 -19.63
N ARG A 242 -16.09 -26.91 -18.39
CA ARG A 242 -17.24 -27.74 -18.01
C ARG A 242 -18.50 -27.33 -18.77
N GLU A 243 -18.76 -26.04 -18.90
CA GLU A 243 -19.91 -25.51 -19.65
C GLU A 243 -19.78 -25.80 -21.14
N TYR A 244 -18.61 -25.58 -21.74
CA TYR A 244 -18.37 -25.93 -23.14
C TYR A 244 -18.58 -27.40 -23.42
N ARG A 245 -18.05 -28.29 -22.58
CA ARG A 245 -18.26 -29.73 -22.73
C ARG A 245 -19.74 -30.09 -22.68
N GLN A 246 -20.49 -29.52 -21.73
CA GLN A 246 -21.94 -29.75 -21.67
C GLN A 246 -22.65 -29.26 -22.95
N ILE A 247 -22.20 -28.14 -23.53
CA ILE A 247 -22.75 -27.63 -24.79
C ILE A 247 -22.42 -28.58 -25.95
N PHE A 248 -21.15 -28.98 -26.09
CA PHE A 248 -20.70 -29.87 -27.17
C PHE A 248 -21.35 -31.25 -27.09
N SER A 249 -21.37 -31.89 -25.92
CA SER A 249 -22.06 -33.17 -25.72
C SER A 249 -23.56 -33.06 -26.06
N SER A 250 -24.21 -31.94 -25.70
CA SER A 250 -25.62 -31.72 -26.08
C SER A 250 -25.83 -31.50 -27.58
N LEU A 251 -24.85 -30.88 -28.26
CA LEU A 251 -24.87 -30.67 -29.70
C LEU A 251 -24.59 -31.97 -30.46
N GLU A 252 -23.65 -32.79 -29.99
CA GLU A 252 -23.34 -34.10 -30.54
C GLU A 252 -24.55 -35.04 -30.40
N GLY A 253 -25.14 -35.10 -29.20
CA GLY A 253 -26.38 -35.83 -28.97
C GLY A 253 -27.50 -35.38 -29.91
N LEU A 254 -27.64 -34.07 -30.14
CA LEU A 254 -28.60 -33.53 -31.11
C LEU A 254 -28.25 -33.90 -32.56
N TRP A 255 -26.97 -33.96 -32.90
CA TRP A 255 -26.49 -34.28 -34.24
C TRP A 255 -26.76 -35.74 -34.62
N ASN A 256 -26.67 -36.65 -33.64
CA ASN A 256 -26.91 -38.07 -33.81
C ASN A 256 -28.40 -38.45 -33.90
N VAL A 257 -29.33 -37.55 -33.56
CA VAL A 257 -30.77 -37.82 -33.64
C VAL A 257 -31.30 -37.61 -35.07
N PRO A 258 -32.00 -38.60 -35.67
CA PRO A 258 -32.55 -38.47 -37.02
C PRO A 258 -33.57 -37.32 -37.11
N ARG A 259 -33.54 -36.58 -38.22
CA ARG A 259 -34.43 -35.44 -38.47
C ARG A 259 -35.68 -35.93 -39.20
N GLY A 260 -36.86 -35.58 -38.69
CA GLY A 260 -38.15 -35.97 -39.26
C GLY A 260 -39.11 -34.77 -39.39
N PRO A 261 -40.27 -34.95 -40.04
CA PRO A 261 -41.31 -33.91 -40.10
C PRO A 261 -42.00 -33.67 -38.74
N SER A 262 -42.03 -34.67 -37.86
CA SER A 262 -42.62 -34.60 -36.52
C SER A 262 -41.67 -35.19 -35.48
N THR A 263 -41.66 -34.64 -34.26
CA THR A 263 -40.92 -35.25 -33.14
C THR A 263 -41.66 -36.49 -32.64
N ILE A 264 -40.97 -37.63 -32.56
CA ILE A 264 -41.52 -38.89 -32.05
C ILE A 264 -40.66 -39.36 -30.88
N LEU A 265 -41.28 -39.52 -29.72
CA LEU A 265 -40.69 -40.10 -28.52
C LEU A 265 -41.25 -41.52 -28.36
N GLU A 266 -40.40 -42.54 -28.49
CA GLU A 266 -40.77 -43.95 -28.34
C GLU A 266 -39.98 -44.54 -27.17
N MET A 267 -40.68 -45.11 -26.19
CA MET A 267 -40.09 -45.78 -25.02
C MET A 267 -39.05 -44.93 -24.25
N GLY A 268 -39.29 -43.62 -24.15
CA GLY A 268 -38.37 -42.68 -23.49
C GLY A 268 -37.15 -42.28 -24.32
N THR A 269 -37.02 -42.78 -25.55
CA THR A 269 -35.95 -42.40 -26.48
C THR A 269 -36.49 -41.51 -27.61
N LEU A 270 -35.72 -40.47 -27.97
CA LEU A 270 -36.06 -39.57 -29.08
C LEU A 270 -35.70 -40.23 -30.41
N ARG A 271 -36.71 -40.78 -31.11
CA ARG A 271 -36.50 -41.45 -32.40
C ARG A 271 -36.31 -40.48 -33.55
N SER A 272 -37.03 -39.37 -33.53
CA SER A 272 -36.83 -38.27 -34.49
C SER A 272 -37.22 -36.93 -33.90
N VAL A 273 -36.58 -35.86 -34.38
CA VAL A 273 -36.88 -34.48 -33.99
C VAL A 273 -37.33 -33.67 -35.21
N SER A 274 -38.38 -32.86 -35.05
CA SER A 274 -38.85 -31.94 -36.10
C SER A 274 -37.79 -30.86 -36.40
N PHE A 275 -37.58 -30.54 -37.67
CA PHE A 275 -36.67 -29.46 -38.12
C PHE A 275 -36.76 -28.13 -37.33
N PRO A 276 -37.94 -27.53 -37.06
CA PRO A 276 -37.99 -26.26 -36.32
C PRO A 276 -37.49 -26.39 -34.88
N ARG A 277 -37.79 -27.51 -34.20
CA ARG A 277 -37.28 -27.78 -32.84
C ARG A 277 -35.77 -28.02 -32.83
N PHE A 278 -35.25 -28.72 -33.85
CA PHE A 278 -33.80 -28.89 -34.02
C PHE A 278 -33.11 -27.53 -34.17
N PHE A 279 -33.62 -26.65 -35.04
CA PHE A 279 -33.04 -25.33 -35.25
C PHE A 279 -33.13 -24.45 -33.99
N LEU A 280 -34.27 -24.47 -33.29
CA LEU A 280 -34.43 -23.77 -32.02
C LEU A 280 -33.39 -24.25 -30.97
N PHE A 281 -33.25 -25.57 -30.79
CA PHE A 281 -32.29 -26.10 -29.83
C PHE A 281 -30.85 -25.79 -30.25
N TYR A 282 -30.52 -25.94 -31.52
CA TYR A 282 -29.20 -25.62 -32.06
C TYR A 282 -28.86 -24.14 -31.82
N THR A 283 -29.75 -23.21 -32.18
CA THR A 283 -29.55 -21.77 -31.96
C THR A 283 -29.38 -21.43 -30.48
N VAL A 284 -30.19 -22.02 -29.59
CA VAL A 284 -30.05 -21.88 -28.13
C VAL A 284 -28.68 -22.33 -27.62
N ARG A 285 -28.18 -23.46 -28.12
CA ARG A 285 -26.86 -23.99 -27.71
C ARG A 285 -25.71 -23.15 -28.25
N ILE A 286 -25.81 -22.67 -29.49
CA ILE A 286 -24.80 -21.78 -30.08
C ILE A 286 -24.79 -20.42 -29.37
N SER A 287 -25.94 -19.81 -29.08
CA SER A 287 -25.97 -18.55 -28.32
C SER A 287 -25.38 -18.71 -26.92
N LYS A 288 -25.62 -19.86 -26.26
CA LYS A 288 -24.98 -20.17 -24.97
C LYS A 288 -23.46 -20.25 -25.13
N ALA A 289 -22.95 -20.92 -26.16
CA ALA A 289 -21.52 -20.98 -26.44
C ALA A 289 -20.91 -19.59 -26.67
N VAL A 290 -21.59 -18.73 -27.45
CA VAL A 290 -21.13 -17.35 -27.71
C VAL A 290 -21.06 -16.55 -26.41
N ILE A 291 -22.08 -16.62 -25.57
CA ILE A 291 -22.08 -15.89 -24.29
C ILE A 291 -21.03 -16.42 -23.34
N SER A 292 -20.84 -17.74 -23.26
CA SER A 292 -19.75 -18.34 -22.49
C SER A 292 -18.38 -17.85 -22.99
N SER A 293 -18.19 -17.67 -24.30
CA SER A 293 -16.94 -17.10 -24.85
C SER A 293 -16.76 -15.62 -24.50
N LEU A 294 -17.83 -14.83 -24.52
CA LEU A 294 -17.78 -13.43 -24.08
C LEU A 294 -17.47 -13.34 -22.58
N LEU A 295 -18.05 -14.22 -21.78
CA LEU A 295 -17.81 -14.30 -20.35
C LEU A 295 -16.38 -14.77 -20.04
N LEU A 296 -15.82 -15.68 -20.86
CA LEU A 296 -14.42 -16.08 -20.78
C LEU A 296 -13.51 -14.87 -20.98
N ALA A 297 -13.69 -14.14 -22.09
CA ALA A 297 -12.89 -12.96 -22.42
C ALA A 297 -13.04 -11.84 -21.36
N ALA A 298 -14.28 -11.55 -20.94
CA ALA A 298 -14.55 -10.53 -19.92
C ALA A 298 -13.95 -10.91 -18.56
N GLY A 299 -14.06 -12.18 -18.16
CA GLY A 299 -13.47 -12.69 -16.91
C GLY A 299 -11.94 -12.63 -16.91
N ILE A 300 -11.30 -13.01 -18.02
CA ILE A 300 -9.83 -12.87 -18.18
C ILE A 300 -9.43 -11.40 -18.08
N GLN A 301 -10.10 -10.52 -18.82
CA GLN A 301 -9.81 -9.08 -18.80
C GLN A 301 -9.95 -8.50 -17.38
N TRP A 302 -10.97 -8.93 -16.64
CA TRP A 302 -11.20 -8.48 -15.27
C TRP A 302 -10.15 -9.01 -14.28
N LEU A 303 -9.78 -10.28 -14.38
CA LEU A 303 -8.74 -10.88 -13.53
C LEU A 303 -7.40 -10.17 -13.74
N VAL A 304 -7.04 -9.91 -15.00
CA VAL A 304 -5.74 -9.31 -15.36
C VAL A 304 -5.63 -7.84 -14.94
N ASN A 305 -6.73 -7.08 -14.93
CA ASN A 305 -6.72 -5.68 -14.47
C ASN A 305 -6.72 -5.51 -12.94
N THR A 306 -6.75 -6.60 -12.17
CA THR A 306 -6.76 -6.53 -10.71
C THR A 306 -5.32 -6.47 -10.17
N ILE A 307 -4.91 -5.33 -9.63
CA ILE A 307 -3.52 -5.10 -9.15
C ILE A 307 -3.26 -5.71 -7.77
N ALA A 308 -4.25 -5.68 -6.87
CA ALA A 308 -4.06 -6.11 -5.49
C ALA A 308 -4.17 -7.65 -5.36
N ILE A 309 -3.05 -8.33 -5.06
CA ILE A 309 -2.98 -9.79 -4.87
C ILE A 309 -4.05 -10.31 -3.92
N ARG A 310 -4.26 -9.65 -2.78
CA ARG A 310 -5.28 -10.06 -1.80
C ARG A 310 -6.67 -10.08 -2.40
N SER A 311 -6.97 -9.12 -3.28
CA SER A 311 -8.24 -9.08 -4.00
C SER A 311 -8.32 -10.16 -5.08
N ILE A 312 -7.22 -10.52 -5.76
CA ILE A 312 -7.17 -11.64 -6.72
C ILE A 312 -7.53 -12.94 -6.01
N VAL A 313 -6.89 -13.25 -4.89
CA VAL A 313 -7.16 -14.48 -4.13
C VAL A 313 -8.57 -14.49 -3.57
N LEU A 314 -9.04 -13.40 -2.95
CA LEU A 314 -10.41 -13.35 -2.42
C LEU A 314 -11.46 -13.48 -3.53
N ARG A 315 -11.21 -12.92 -4.72
CA ARG A 315 -12.07 -13.07 -5.89
C ARG A 315 -12.05 -14.49 -6.44
N ALA A 316 -10.89 -15.15 -6.44
CA ALA A 316 -10.74 -16.54 -6.85
C ALA A 316 -11.36 -17.51 -5.84
N VAL A 317 -11.22 -17.26 -4.53
CA VAL A 317 -11.76 -18.10 -3.44
C VAL A 317 -13.27 -17.92 -3.28
N ALA A 318 -13.81 -16.72 -3.51
CA ALA A 318 -15.25 -16.51 -3.62
C ALA A 318 -15.88 -17.41 -4.70
N LEU A 319 -15.08 -17.81 -5.70
CA LEU A 319 -15.37 -18.92 -6.58
C LEU A 319 -15.12 -20.25 -5.82
N LYS A 320 -16.00 -20.57 -4.84
CA LYS A 320 -16.09 -21.72 -3.89
C LYS A 320 -15.71 -23.13 -4.40
N SER A 321 -15.33 -23.26 -5.66
CA SER A 321 -14.97 -24.46 -6.40
C SER A 321 -13.61 -25.12 -6.09
N LEU A 322 -12.79 -24.63 -5.13
CA LEU A 322 -11.45 -25.19 -4.87
C LEU A 322 -11.51 -26.68 -4.47
N PHE A 323 -12.58 -27.11 -3.81
CA PHE A 323 -12.80 -28.51 -3.43
C PHE A 323 -13.54 -29.36 -4.49
N GLU A 324 -14.10 -28.76 -5.54
CA GLU A 324 -14.68 -29.52 -6.66
C GLU A 324 -13.65 -29.81 -7.78
N LEU A 325 -12.45 -29.23 -7.70
CA LEU A 325 -11.41 -29.29 -8.74
C LEU A 325 -11.11 -30.72 -9.18
N ASP A 326 -10.84 -31.64 -8.25
CA ASP A 326 -10.47 -33.01 -8.61
C ASP A 326 -11.55 -33.68 -9.45
N SER A 327 -12.82 -33.49 -9.10
CA SER A 327 -13.95 -34.05 -9.86
C SER A 327 -14.07 -33.44 -11.26
N VAL A 328 -13.77 -32.14 -11.40
CA VAL A 328 -13.78 -31.44 -12.69
C VAL A 328 -12.60 -31.87 -13.55
N PHE A 329 -11.41 -32.04 -12.98
CA PHE A 329 -10.24 -32.57 -13.67
C PHE A 329 -10.51 -33.99 -14.18
N TYR A 330 -10.91 -34.92 -13.31
CA TYR A 330 -11.19 -36.30 -13.73
C TYR A 330 -12.30 -36.39 -14.78
N ALA A 331 -13.37 -35.62 -14.62
CA ALA A 331 -14.41 -35.54 -15.64
C ALA A 331 -13.84 -34.99 -16.94
N ALA A 332 -13.09 -33.87 -16.88
CA ALA A 332 -12.53 -33.20 -18.03
C ALA A 332 -11.52 -34.04 -18.80
N PHE A 333 -10.76 -34.97 -18.21
CA PHE A 333 -9.70 -35.68 -18.93
C PHE A 333 -10.09 -37.05 -19.53
N ALA A 334 -11.31 -37.54 -19.31
CA ALA A 334 -11.67 -38.91 -19.65
C ALA A 334 -11.95 -39.22 -21.15
N GLU A 335 -12.16 -38.21 -22.01
CA GLU A 335 -12.60 -38.40 -23.41
C GLU A 335 -11.68 -37.70 -24.43
N ILE A 336 -11.55 -38.22 -25.66
CA ILE A 336 -10.68 -37.65 -26.73
C ILE A 336 -11.05 -36.19 -27.06
N GLU A 337 -12.32 -35.83 -26.98
CA GLU A 337 -12.81 -34.45 -27.18
C GLU A 337 -12.14 -33.45 -26.22
N SER A 338 -11.74 -33.96 -25.06
CA SER A 338 -11.06 -33.19 -24.02
C SER A 338 -9.66 -32.78 -24.42
N ILE A 339 -9.00 -33.52 -25.32
CA ILE A 339 -7.67 -33.14 -25.83
C ILE A 339 -7.77 -31.86 -26.65
N LEU A 340 -8.79 -31.73 -27.49
CA LEU A 340 -9.02 -30.51 -28.27
C LEU A 340 -9.36 -29.32 -27.35
N LEU A 341 -10.19 -29.55 -26.33
CA LEU A 341 -10.52 -28.55 -25.33
C LEU A 341 -9.28 -28.11 -24.52
N LEU A 342 -8.42 -29.06 -24.15
CA LEU A 342 -7.16 -28.81 -23.47
C LEU A 342 -6.21 -27.96 -24.33
N LEU A 343 -6.04 -28.32 -25.60
CA LEU A 343 -5.22 -27.54 -26.54
C LEU A 343 -5.78 -26.13 -26.70
N PHE A 344 -7.10 -25.97 -26.80
CA PHE A 344 -7.75 -24.67 -26.81
C PHE A 344 -7.40 -23.86 -25.55
N PHE A 345 -7.47 -24.45 -24.36
CA PHE A 345 -7.11 -23.75 -23.13
C PHE A 345 -5.64 -23.40 -23.02
N VAL A 346 -4.74 -24.27 -23.47
CA VAL A 346 -3.30 -23.94 -23.53
C VAL A 346 -3.08 -22.72 -24.42
N VAL A 347 -3.74 -22.65 -25.58
CA VAL A 347 -3.66 -21.49 -26.47
C VAL A 347 -4.25 -20.23 -25.82
N VAL A 348 -5.39 -20.34 -25.13
CA VAL A 348 -6.01 -19.19 -24.44
C VAL A 348 -5.15 -18.69 -23.29
N ILE A 349 -4.62 -19.59 -22.45
CA ILE A 349 -3.76 -19.24 -21.31
C ILE A 349 -2.46 -18.62 -21.80
N PHE A 350 -1.79 -19.24 -22.77
CA PHE A 350 -0.54 -18.73 -23.34
C PHE A 350 -0.75 -17.40 -24.09
N GLY A 351 -1.85 -17.28 -24.83
CA GLY A 351 -2.25 -16.02 -25.48
C GLY A 351 -2.52 -14.91 -24.47
N SER A 352 -3.25 -15.21 -23.38
CA SER A 352 -3.55 -14.26 -22.32
C SER A 352 -2.28 -13.81 -21.57
N TRP A 353 -1.34 -14.73 -21.34
CA TRP A 353 -0.03 -14.40 -20.77
C TRP A 353 0.68 -13.33 -21.62
N HIS A 354 0.87 -13.60 -22.91
CA HIS A 354 1.64 -12.70 -23.77
C HIS A 354 0.91 -11.40 -24.13
N GLN A 355 -0.41 -11.42 -24.26
CA GLN A 355 -1.17 -10.24 -24.69
C GLN A 355 -1.61 -9.35 -23.52
N LEU A 356 -1.80 -9.91 -22.33
CA LEU A 356 -2.42 -9.19 -21.22
C LEU A 356 -1.51 -9.16 -19.98
N VAL A 357 -1.04 -10.32 -19.50
CA VAL A 357 -0.29 -10.39 -18.23
C VAL A 357 1.10 -9.76 -18.33
N ASP A 358 1.87 -10.13 -19.35
CA ASP A 358 3.24 -9.66 -19.55
C ASP A 358 3.31 -8.13 -19.78
N PRO A 359 2.47 -7.52 -20.65
CA PRO A 359 2.42 -6.06 -20.79
C PRO A 359 2.03 -5.31 -19.51
N ILE A 360 1.17 -5.90 -18.67
CA ILE A 360 0.80 -5.29 -17.38
C ILE A 360 1.98 -5.32 -16.42
N GLY A 361 2.75 -6.41 -16.37
CA GLY A 361 3.99 -6.48 -15.60
C GLY A 361 4.96 -5.37 -15.99
N GLY A 362 5.21 -5.18 -17.29
CA GLY A 362 6.06 -4.09 -17.78
C GLY A 362 5.49 -2.69 -17.51
N THR A 363 4.15 -2.53 -17.50
CA THR A 363 3.51 -1.27 -17.13
C THR A 363 3.70 -0.96 -15.65
N MET A 364 3.58 -1.96 -14.78
CA MET A 364 3.82 -1.85 -13.34
C MET A 364 5.27 -1.50 -13.02
N GLU A 365 6.23 -2.13 -13.69
CA GLU A 365 7.65 -1.81 -13.60
C GLU A 365 7.92 -0.35 -14.00
N ARG A 366 7.29 0.09 -15.11
CA ARG A 366 7.39 1.48 -15.56
C ARG A 366 6.81 2.45 -14.54
N ILE A 367 5.66 2.14 -13.93
CA ILE A 367 5.08 2.97 -12.87
C ILE A 367 6.05 3.09 -11.69
N LYS A 368 6.62 1.96 -11.22
CA LYS A 368 7.62 1.99 -10.14
C LYS A 368 8.83 2.83 -10.55
N THR A 369 9.31 2.70 -11.78
CA THR A 369 10.43 3.50 -12.30
C THR A 369 10.10 5.00 -12.30
N GLU A 370 8.86 5.39 -12.62
CA GLU A 370 8.45 6.79 -12.61
C GLU A 370 8.35 7.33 -11.18
N TYR A 371 7.90 6.53 -10.20
CA TYR A 371 7.91 6.88 -8.78
C TYR A 371 9.32 6.94 -8.19
N CYS A 372 10.13 5.91 -8.42
CA CYS A 372 11.33 5.61 -7.64
C CYS A 372 12.64 5.56 -8.45
N GLY A 373 12.61 5.55 -9.78
CA GLY A 373 13.84 5.51 -10.59
C GLY A 373 14.63 6.82 -10.52
N GLY A 374 15.94 6.83 -10.73
CA GLY A 374 16.76 8.06 -10.72
C GLY A 374 17.06 8.60 -9.31
N ASN A 375 17.50 9.86 -9.20
CA ASN A 375 17.87 10.44 -7.91
C ASN A 375 16.61 10.72 -7.07
N GLN A 376 16.60 10.21 -5.84
CA GLN A 376 15.54 10.43 -4.85
C GLN A 376 15.94 11.47 -3.81
N ASN A 377 17.24 11.71 -3.64
CA ASN A 377 17.78 12.41 -2.47
C ASN A 377 18.01 13.90 -2.77
N PHE A 378 16.94 14.59 -3.16
CA PHE A 378 16.95 16.04 -3.33
C PHE A 378 15.56 16.64 -3.11
N VAL A 379 15.54 17.92 -2.76
CA VAL A 379 14.33 18.74 -2.68
C VAL A 379 14.51 20.04 -3.45
N VAL A 380 13.38 20.61 -3.86
CA VAL A 380 13.29 21.87 -4.60
C VAL A 380 12.29 22.77 -3.86
N ALA A 381 12.64 24.03 -3.74
CA ALA A 381 11.77 25.10 -3.27
C ALA A 381 11.72 26.19 -4.32
N VAL A 382 10.60 26.90 -4.43
CA VAL A 382 10.55 28.17 -5.17
C VAL A 382 10.57 29.27 -4.13
N ASN A 383 11.50 30.20 -4.26
CA ASN A 383 11.51 31.38 -3.40
C ASN A 383 10.34 32.29 -3.78
N ASP A 384 9.47 32.58 -2.82
CA ASP A 384 8.21 33.29 -3.04
C ASP A 384 8.39 34.75 -3.51
N ASP A 385 9.52 35.40 -3.19
CA ASP A 385 9.75 36.81 -3.50
C ASP A 385 10.15 37.05 -4.96
N HIS A 386 10.95 36.15 -5.52
CA HIS A 386 11.55 36.32 -6.85
C HIS A 386 11.30 35.15 -7.81
N GLY A 387 10.58 34.11 -7.36
CA GLY A 387 10.20 32.96 -8.18
C GLY A 387 11.36 32.06 -8.59
N LEU A 388 12.54 32.22 -7.98
CA LEU A 388 13.70 31.37 -8.27
C LEU A 388 13.52 29.99 -7.64
N ALA A 389 13.57 28.95 -8.47
CA ALA A 389 13.66 27.57 -7.99
C ALA A 389 15.07 27.30 -7.47
N VAL A 390 15.18 26.94 -6.19
CA VAL A 390 16.42 26.52 -5.53
C VAL A 390 16.31 25.05 -5.16
N GLY A 391 17.39 24.30 -5.33
CA GLY A 391 17.45 22.88 -4.98
C GLY A 391 18.55 22.60 -3.96
N ARG A 392 18.32 21.62 -3.08
CA ARG A 392 19.31 21.11 -2.13
C ARG A 392 19.27 19.58 -2.16
N SER A 393 20.43 18.94 -2.07
CA SER A 393 20.50 17.48 -1.87
C SER A 393 19.94 17.14 -0.48
N SER A 394 19.04 16.17 -0.42
CA SER A 394 18.51 15.64 0.83
C SER A 394 19.40 14.49 1.29
N MET A 395 19.27 14.08 2.55
CA MET A 395 19.95 12.89 3.05
C MET A 395 19.33 11.63 2.41
N PRO A 396 20.12 10.56 2.18
CA PRO A 396 19.58 9.27 1.77
C PRO A 396 18.71 8.71 2.90
N TYR A 397 17.60 8.06 2.53
CA TYR A 397 16.79 7.37 3.51
C TYR A 397 17.59 6.23 4.15
N ASP A 398 17.69 6.26 5.47
CA ASP A 398 18.27 5.22 6.29
C ASP A 398 17.22 4.81 7.33
N PRO A 399 16.71 3.57 7.31
CA PRO A 399 15.70 3.12 8.27
C PRO A 399 16.21 3.16 9.71
N ALA A 400 17.52 3.10 9.95
CA ALA A 400 18.10 3.25 11.28
C ALA A 400 18.09 4.72 11.75
N ARG A 401 18.24 5.67 10.83
CA ARG A 401 18.22 7.12 11.10
C ARG A 401 16.81 7.70 11.12
N ALA A 402 15.85 7.02 10.51
CA ALA A 402 14.43 7.33 10.61
C ALA A 402 13.87 7.16 12.03
N GLN A 403 14.63 6.51 12.93
CA GLN A 403 14.48 6.70 14.38
C GLN A 403 15.07 8.05 14.79
N ASP A 404 14.35 9.08 14.35
CA ASP A 404 14.57 10.52 14.54
C ASP A 404 15.04 10.86 15.96
N GLU A 405 15.86 11.91 16.11
CA GLU A 405 16.21 12.48 17.43
C GLU A 405 14.93 12.81 18.21
N ILE A 406 13.92 13.34 17.50
CA ILE A 406 12.61 13.63 18.06
C ILE A 406 11.86 12.33 18.39
N ALA A 407 11.92 11.30 17.56
CA ALA A 407 11.29 10.01 17.87
C ALA A 407 11.95 9.34 19.07
N THR A 408 13.27 9.44 19.21
CA THR A 408 14.04 8.93 20.35
C THR A 408 13.70 9.72 21.61
N ALA A 409 13.63 11.05 21.52
CA ALA A 409 13.24 11.92 22.63
C ALA A 409 11.80 11.67 23.09
N VAL A 410 10.86 11.54 22.14
CA VAL A 410 9.46 11.19 22.41
C VAL A 410 9.34 9.78 22.97
N TYR A 411 10.07 8.81 22.43
CA TYR A 411 10.05 7.44 22.93
C TYR A 411 10.60 7.34 24.35
N ASP A 412 11.70 8.05 24.64
CA ASP A 412 12.29 8.13 25.97
C ASP A 412 11.30 8.68 27.00
N TYR A 413 10.62 9.79 26.67
CA TYR A 413 9.59 10.39 27.52
C TYR A 413 8.30 9.55 27.63
N ALA A 414 7.81 9.03 26.50
CA ALA A 414 6.51 8.37 26.47
C ALA A 414 6.53 6.97 27.09
N PHE A 415 7.68 6.27 27.02
CA PHE A 415 7.74 4.84 27.34
C PHE A 415 8.80 4.44 28.38
N LYS A 416 9.85 5.24 28.61
CA LYS A 416 11.00 4.84 29.45
C LYS A 416 11.01 5.49 30.84
N SER A 417 10.52 6.72 30.97
CA SER A 417 10.71 7.54 32.18
C SER A 417 9.74 8.74 32.23
N ASN A 418 9.40 9.23 33.43
CA ASN A 418 8.66 10.51 33.59
C ASN A 418 9.52 11.75 33.29
N GLU A 419 10.82 11.57 33.12
CA GLU A 419 11.82 12.62 32.83
C GLU A 419 12.62 12.19 31.60
N SER A 420 12.56 12.98 30.52
CA SER A 420 13.34 12.71 29.32
C SER A 420 14.66 13.44 29.39
N ASN A 421 15.75 12.75 29.06
CA ASN A 421 17.07 13.35 28.97
C ASN A 421 17.27 14.17 27.68
N LEU A 422 16.33 14.08 26.73
CA LEU A 422 16.44 14.69 25.40
C LEU A 422 15.42 15.84 25.19
N ILE A 423 14.41 15.98 26.06
CA ILE A 423 13.37 17.00 25.92
C ILE A 423 13.49 18.06 27.01
N LEU A 424 13.69 19.31 26.60
CA LEU A 424 13.53 20.46 27.49
C LEU A 424 12.05 20.85 27.58
N PHE A 425 11.40 20.54 28.71
CA PHE A 425 10.02 20.93 28.96
C PHE A 425 9.92 22.34 29.53
N HIS A 426 9.10 23.19 28.89
CA HIS A 426 8.77 24.51 29.40
C HIS A 426 7.41 24.50 30.10
N THR A 427 7.33 25.15 31.28
CA THR A 427 6.09 25.27 32.05
C THR A 427 5.09 26.26 31.46
N SER A 428 5.51 27.13 30.52
CA SER A 428 4.66 28.12 29.88
C SER A 428 4.68 28.01 28.34
N PRO A 429 3.53 28.15 27.66
CA PRO A 429 3.48 28.16 26.19
C PRO A 429 4.33 29.28 25.57
N ARG A 430 4.45 30.42 26.25
CA ARG A 430 5.27 31.55 25.78
C ARG A 430 6.76 31.24 25.85
N SER A 431 7.22 30.52 26.86
CA SER A 431 8.60 30.06 26.98
C SER A 431 8.92 29.01 25.93
N PHE A 432 8.02 28.04 25.71
CA PHE A 432 8.15 27.07 24.62
C PHE A 432 8.27 27.75 23.26
N GLU A 433 7.36 28.67 22.95
CA GLU A 433 7.38 29.35 21.66
C GLU A 433 8.62 30.23 21.50
N LYS A 434 9.05 30.92 22.58
CA LYS A 434 10.29 31.70 22.59
C LYS A 434 11.49 30.82 22.25
N THR A 435 11.65 29.68 22.91
CA THR A 435 12.79 28.77 22.71
C THR A 435 12.71 28.05 21.36
N ARG A 436 11.50 27.73 20.87
CA ARG A 436 11.29 27.10 19.55
C ARG A 436 11.75 27.97 18.39
N VAL A 437 11.57 29.29 18.50
CA VAL A 437 11.98 30.26 17.46
C VAL A 437 13.32 30.94 17.76
N GLU A 438 13.98 30.55 18.85
CA GLU A 438 15.24 31.13 19.26
C GLU A 438 16.35 30.69 18.30
N THR A 439 17.06 31.65 17.72
CA THR A 439 18.21 31.34 16.87
C THR A 439 19.39 30.91 17.73
N MET A 440 20.32 30.11 17.20
CA MET A 440 21.54 29.74 17.94
C MET A 440 22.30 30.97 18.46
N ALA A 441 22.36 32.04 17.67
CA ALA A 441 22.98 33.30 18.08
C ALA A 441 22.26 33.98 19.26
N THR A 442 20.94 33.81 19.38
CA THR A 442 20.17 34.31 20.52
C THR A 442 20.30 33.37 21.72
N ALA A 443 20.25 32.05 21.47
CA ALA A 443 20.41 31.02 22.49
C ALA A 443 21.77 31.10 23.19
N THR A 444 22.85 31.35 22.46
CA THR A 444 24.19 31.54 23.06
C THR A 444 24.28 32.79 23.92
N THR A 445 23.44 33.80 23.68
CA THR A 445 23.37 35.00 24.53
C THR A 445 22.45 34.83 25.75
N SER A 446 21.47 33.94 25.68
CA SER A 446 20.44 33.75 26.71
C SER A 446 20.71 32.57 27.65
N THR A 447 21.39 31.54 27.15
CA THR A 447 21.75 30.33 27.88
C THR A 447 23.12 30.56 28.51
N LEU A 448 23.11 30.82 29.82
CA LEU A 448 24.20 31.01 30.79
C LEU A 448 25.69 31.09 30.30
N PRO A 449 26.50 31.96 30.96
CA PRO A 449 27.85 32.35 30.56
C PRO A 449 28.74 31.17 30.26
N CYS A 450 29.23 31.00 29.01
CA CYS A 450 30.28 30.07 28.57
C CYS A 450 30.71 29.11 29.67
N ALA A 451 29.75 28.32 30.16
CA ALA A 451 30.01 27.58 31.37
C ALA A 451 30.95 26.52 30.89
N ASN A 452 32.03 26.31 31.63
CA ASN A 452 32.90 25.20 31.32
C ASN A 452 32.13 23.92 31.65
N PHE A 453 31.28 23.55 30.71
CA PHE A 453 30.47 22.36 30.68
C PHE A 453 31.39 21.16 30.48
N ASP A 454 32.52 21.33 29.78
CA ASP A 454 33.57 20.32 29.77
C ASP A 454 33.98 19.96 31.20
N GLY A 455 34.04 20.90 32.14
CA GLY A 455 34.30 20.59 33.56
C GLY A 455 33.29 19.64 34.20
N TRP A 456 32.01 19.67 33.79
CA TRP A 456 30.97 18.74 34.23
C TRP A 456 31.04 17.40 33.49
N PHE A 457 31.43 17.42 32.21
CA PHE A 457 31.45 16.26 31.33
C PHE A 457 32.82 15.51 31.31
N LEU A 458 33.90 16.16 31.75
CA LEU A 458 35.27 15.65 31.88
C LEU A 458 35.60 15.24 33.32
N ARG A 459 34.82 15.66 34.33
CA ARG A 459 35.25 15.59 35.73
C ARG A 459 34.17 15.31 36.80
N ARG A 460 33.55 14.13 36.76
CA ARG A 460 33.22 13.30 37.96
C ARG A 460 32.41 12.06 37.56
N GLU A 461 32.83 10.88 38.02
CA GLU A 461 32.10 9.61 37.87
C GLU A 461 30.73 9.55 38.58
N ASN A 462 30.26 10.60 39.29
CA ASN A 462 29.08 10.49 40.17
C ASN A 462 28.22 11.75 40.38
N GLU A 463 28.45 12.88 39.68
CA GLU A 463 27.53 14.02 39.80
C GLU A 463 26.53 14.05 38.64
N PRO A 464 25.21 14.04 38.91
CA PRO A 464 24.21 14.10 37.85
C PRO A 464 24.33 15.45 37.13
N ILE A 465 24.30 15.40 35.80
CA ILE A 465 24.20 16.60 34.95
C ILE A 465 22.96 17.35 35.42
N PRO A 466 23.03 18.66 35.72
CA PRO A 466 21.84 19.39 36.11
C PRO A 466 20.77 19.26 35.02
N ASP A 467 19.54 18.93 35.41
CA ASP A 467 18.43 18.61 34.48
C ASP A 467 18.20 19.71 33.42
N THR A 468 18.61 20.94 33.72
CA THR A 468 18.54 22.09 32.80
C THR A 468 19.47 21.97 31.58
N TYR A 469 20.60 21.27 31.70
CA TYR A 469 21.65 21.18 30.67
C TYR A 469 21.79 19.81 30.03
N GLY A 470 21.26 18.76 30.68
CA GLY A 470 21.23 17.40 30.14
C GLY A 470 20.70 17.34 28.70
N PRO A 471 19.53 17.94 28.39
CA PRO A 471 18.98 17.93 27.03
C PRO A 471 19.91 18.50 25.98
N TYR A 472 20.59 19.62 26.24
CA TYR A 472 21.51 20.22 25.27
C TYR A 472 22.72 19.32 24.99
N PHE A 473 23.28 18.70 26.03
CA PHE A 473 24.41 17.78 25.87
C PHE A 473 24.02 16.50 25.13
N TRP A 474 22.91 15.87 25.53
CA TRP A 474 22.47 14.62 24.90
C TRP A 474 22.01 14.83 23.46
N SER A 475 21.37 15.96 23.14
CA SER A 475 21.10 16.36 21.76
C SER A 475 22.38 16.60 20.97
N ALA A 476 23.40 17.24 21.56
CA ALA A 476 24.69 17.42 20.89
C ALA A 476 25.36 16.07 20.57
N ALA A 477 25.43 15.16 21.54
CA ALA A 477 26.00 13.83 21.36
C ALA A 477 25.26 13.03 20.28
N LEU A 478 23.93 13.04 20.32
CA LEU A 478 23.11 12.35 19.32
C LEU A 478 23.32 12.92 17.91
N SER A 479 23.44 14.24 17.77
CA SER A 479 23.64 14.91 16.47
C SER A 479 24.96 14.53 15.77
N VAL A 480 25.97 14.17 16.55
CA VAL A 480 27.26 13.67 16.05
C VAL A 480 27.35 12.13 16.04
N GLY A 481 26.24 11.44 16.30
CA GLY A 481 26.14 9.97 16.25
C GLY A 481 26.77 9.25 17.44
N MET A 482 26.89 9.92 18.59
CA MET A 482 27.56 9.39 19.78
C MET A 482 26.55 8.81 20.79
N PRO A 483 26.90 7.72 21.49
CA PRO A 483 25.99 7.08 22.44
C PRO A 483 25.70 7.96 23.67
N PRO A 484 24.60 7.72 24.40
CA PRO A 484 24.19 8.50 25.58
C PRO A 484 25.07 8.27 26.82
N ASN A 485 26.29 7.75 26.66
CA ASN A 485 27.32 7.69 27.69
C ASN A 485 28.62 8.38 27.25
N SER A 486 28.59 9.10 26.12
CA SER A 486 29.72 9.84 25.61
C SER A 486 30.03 11.07 26.44
N THR A 487 31.31 11.44 26.44
CA THR A 487 31.87 12.63 27.05
C THR A 487 32.26 13.66 25.98
N CYS A 488 32.56 14.90 26.38
CA CYS A 488 33.09 15.90 25.43
C CYS A 488 34.40 15.42 24.76
N GLU A 489 35.26 14.70 25.49
CA GLU A 489 36.49 14.10 24.98
C GLU A 489 36.23 13.13 23.83
N ASP A 490 35.19 12.30 23.96
CA ASP A 490 34.81 11.33 22.92
C ASP A 490 34.34 12.04 21.64
N MET A 491 33.83 13.26 21.76
CA MET A 491 33.26 14.05 20.66
C MET A 491 34.25 15.01 20.00
N ILE A 492 35.50 15.08 20.47
CA ILE A 492 36.49 16.08 20.01
C ILE A 492 36.73 16.06 18.50
N SER A 493 36.66 14.88 17.86
CA SER A 493 36.84 14.73 16.42
C SER A 493 35.76 15.44 15.60
N HIS A 494 34.61 15.70 16.19
CA HIS A 494 33.45 16.35 15.55
C HIS A 494 33.41 17.87 15.75
N CYS A 495 34.31 18.44 16.57
CA CYS A 495 34.33 19.88 16.84
C CYS A 495 34.54 20.75 15.58
N ALA A 496 35.14 20.21 14.52
CA ALA A 496 35.35 20.90 13.25
C ALA A 496 34.18 20.75 12.26
N ASP A 497 33.22 19.87 12.53
CA ASP A 497 32.09 19.62 11.62
C ASP A 497 31.21 20.86 11.54
N VAL A 498 30.77 21.23 10.33
CA VAL A 498 29.98 22.46 10.12
C VAL A 498 28.70 22.46 10.97
N ASP A 499 28.10 21.27 11.14
CA ASP A 499 26.84 21.07 11.84
C ASP A 499 27.01 20.92 13.37
N ALA A 500 28.23 20.78 13.87
CA ALA A 500 28.53 20.59 15.30
C ALA A 500 28.47 21.90 16.14
N GLN A 501 27.56 22.82 15.79
CA GLN A 501 27.40 24.10 16.49
C GLN A 501 26.94 23.91 17.94
N LEU A 502 25.99 22.98 18.14
CA LEU A 502 25.50 22.64 19.48
C LEU A 502 26.60 21.98 20.32
N LEU A 503 27.40 21.09 19.72
CA LEU A 503 28.58 20.49 20.36
C LEU A 503 29.59 21.56 20.80
N ARG A 504 29.95 22.50 19.92
CA ARG A 504 30.85 23.62 20.27
C ARG A 504 30.30 24.51 21.38
N MET A 505 28.97 24.61 21.50
CA MET A 505 28.32 25.34 22.58
C MET A 505 28.40 24.60 23.92
N VAL A 506 28.22 23.27 23.93
CA VAL A 506 28.22 22.46 25.16
C VAL A 506 29.59 21.91 25.56
N CYS A 507 30.55 21.84 24.63
CA CYS A 507 31.91 21.32 24.85
C CYS A 507 32.96 22.35 24.38
N GLY A 508 32.83 23.58 24.87
CA GLY A 508 33.63 24.71 24.42
C GLY A 508 35.13 24.51 24.62
N GLU A 509 35.58 23.99 25.76
CA GLU A 509 37.00 23.74 26.06
C GLU A 509 37.57 22.65 25.16
N THR A 510 36.86 21.53 25.07
CA THR A 510 37.29 20.41 24.23
C THR A 510 37.36 20.81 22.76
N CYS A 511 36.44 21.67 22.31
CA CYS A 511 36.45 22.23 20.96
C CYS A 511 37.34 23.48 20.80
N GLY A 512 38.11 23.87 21.82
CA GLY A 512 39.10 24.95 21.73
C GLY A 512 38.55 26.38 21.75
N CYS A 513 37.33 26.58 22.25
CA CYS A 513 36.66 27.88 22.38
C CYS A 513 37.04 28.68 23.66
N VAL A 514 38.05 28.23 24.43
CA VAL A 514 38.26 28.68 25.83
C VAL A 514 39.36 29.71 26.06
N GLU A 515 40.12 30.10 25.04
CA GLU A 515 40.95 31.31 25.14
C GLU A 515 40.40 32.40 24.23
N ALA A 516 39.72 33.36 24.85
CA ALA A 516 39.27 34.54 24.17
C ALA A 516 40.47 35.42 23.79
N GLN A 517 41.06 35.13 22.64
CA GLN A 517 42.10 35.95 22.04
C GLN A 517 41.43 37.05 21.22
N ASP A 518 41.92 38.28 21.39
CA ASP A 518 41.60 39.36 20.48
C ASP A 518 42.00 38.95 19.06
N VAL A 519 41.13 39.22 18.09
CA VAL A 519 41.47 38.96 16.68
C VAL A 519 42.69 39.78 16.25
N GLY A 520 43.53 39.18 15.41
CA GLY A 520 44.67 39.87 14.82
C GLY A 520 44.23 41.04 13.92
N THR A 521 45.12 42.01 13.73
CA THR A 521 44.89 43.14 12.81
C THR A 521 44.61 42.67 11.39
N ASP A 522 45.14 41.52 10.98
CA ASP A 522 44.99 40.90 9.68
C ASP A 522 43.70 40.09 9.51
N PHE A 523 42.87 39.97 10.56
CA PHE A 523 41.64 39.19 10.49
C PHE A 523 40.61 39.84 9.58
N GLU A 524 40.05 39.07 8.65
CA GLU A 524 39.20 39.59 7.56
C GLU A 524 37.94 40.30 8.08
N SER A 525 37.28 39.75 9.10
CA SER A 525 36.09 40.39 9.66
C SER A 525 36.40 41.70 10.38
N TRP A 526 37.59 41.83 11.00
CA TRP A 526 38.06 43.08 11.60
C TRP A 526 38.29 44.15 10.52
N GLN A 527 39.01 43.78 9.46
CA GLN A 527 39.28 44.68 8.34
C GLN A 527 37.99 45.15 7.66
N SER A 528 37.10 44.20 7.35
CA SER A 528 35.81 44.44 6.70
C SER A 528 34.89 45.34 7.52
N PHE A 529 34.81 45.11 8.83
CA PHE A 529 34.03 45.96 9.74
C PHE A 529 34.43 47.43 9.60
N TRP A 530 35.72 47.72 9.73
CA TRP A 530 36.22 49.09 9.69
C TRP A 530 36.21 49.72 8.29
N ASP A 531 36.30 48.92 7.22
CA ASP A 531 36.12 49.42 5.85
C ASP A 531 34.69 49.90 5.58
N MET A 532 33.69 49.20 6.16
CA MET A 532 32.28 49.58 6.01
C MET A 532 31.86 50.71 6.97
N TYR A 533 32.56 50.86 8.09
CA TYR A 533 32.15 51.68 9.21
C TYR A 533 31.83 53.16 8.87
N PRO A 534 32.69 53.93 8.14
CA PRO A 534 32.38 55.33 7.80
C PRO A 534 31.12 55.47 6.94
N SER A 535 30.92 54.55 5.99
CA SER A 535 29.77 54.56 5.08
C SER A 535 28.47 54.22 5.82
N ALA A 536 28.53 53.24 6.74
CA ALA A 536 27.40 52.86 7.58
C ALA A 536 26.98 54.01 8.51
N MET A 537 27.94 54.67 9.16
CA MET A 537 27.67 55.85 10.02
C MET A 537 27.07 57.02 9.22
N GLN A 538 27.57 57.29 8.01
CA GLN A 538 27.01 58.33 7.14
C GLN A 538 25.57 58.03 6.75
N ALA A 539 25.30 56.78 6.33
CA ALA A 539 23.98 56.36 5.90
C ALA A 539 22.96 56.40 7.05
N TYR A 540 23.39 56.02 8.26
CA TYR A 540 22.49 55.88 9.40
C TYR A 540 22.22 57.20 10.13
N PHE A 541 23.27 57.96 10.47
CA PHE A 541 23.15 59.19 11.27
C PHE A 541 23.18 60.48 10.45
N GLY A 542 23.35 60.40 9.13
CA GLY A 542 23.48 61.59 8.28
C GLY A 542 24.74 62.39 8.58
N ALA A 543 25.84 61.72 8.92
CA ALA A 543 27.11 62.36 9.27
C ALA A 543 27.54 63.35 8.17
N THR A 544 27.93 64.56 8.58
CA THR A 544 28.44 65.59 7.67
C THR A 544 29.74 65.12 7.01
N PRO A 545 30.12 65.64 5.82
CA PRO A 545 31.37 65.24 5.16
C PRO A 545 32.62 65.39 6.05
N GLU A 546 32.62 66.39 6.93
CA GLU A 546 33.71 66.63 7.89
C GLU A 546 33.76 65.56 9.00
N GLN A 547 32.59 65.12 9.51
CA GLN A 547 32.50 63.99 10.43
C GLN A 547 32.90 62.67 9.75
N VAL A 548 32.51 62.45 8.50
CA VAL A 548 32.89 61.25 7.73
C VAL A 548 34.41 61.19 7.52
N PHE A 549 35.07 62.32 7.29
CA PHE A 549 36.53 62.38 7.20
C PHE A 549 37.19 61.94 8.50
N ASN A 550 36.71 62.41 9.65
CA ASN A 550 37.21 62.00 10.95
C ASN A 550 36.97 60.49 11.22
N LEU A 551 35.81 59.95 10.80
CA LEU A 551 35.53 58.52 10.92
C LEU A 551 36.47 57.63 10.07
N GLN A 552 36.90 58.12 8.90
CA GLN A 552 37.88 57.39 8.07
C GLN A 552 39.27 57.33 8.73
N GLU A 553 39.65 58.37 9.47
CA GLU A 553 40.88 58.37 10.26
C GLU A 553 40.80 57.35 11.41
N VAL A 554 39.70 57.38 12.17
CA VAL A 554 39.43 56.40 13.24
C VAL A 554 39.44 54.97 12.72
N ALA A 555 38.77 54.70 11.59
CA ALA A 555 38.76 53.38 10.97
C ALA A 555 40.16 52.93 10.54
N ARG A 556 40.98 53.84 9.98
CA ARG A 556 42.37 53.53 9.59
C ARG A 556 43.21 53.17 10.81
N ASP A 557 43.07 53.92 11.90
CA ASP A 557 43.83 53.70 13.12
C ASP A 557 43.41 52.41 13.82
N MET A 558 42.11 52.12 13.90
CA MET A 558 41.57 50.84 14.38
C MET A 558 42.05 49.64 13.57
N LYS A 559 42.12 49.77 12.23
CA LYS A 559 42.68 48.72 11.36
C LYS A 559 44.17 48.47 11.60
N GLY A 560 44.94 49.54 11.84
CA GLY A 560 46.39 49.44 12.03
C GLY A 560 46.80 48.95 13.42
N ALA A 561 46.07 49.35 14.46
CA ALA A 561 46.39 49.05 15.86
C ALA A 561 45.63 47.85 16.43
N GLY A 562 44.51 47.45 15.80
CA GLY A 562 43.73 46.27 16.18
C GLY A 562 42.93 46.48 17.47
N CYS A 563 42.52 45.36 18.08
CA CYS A 563 41.73 45.36 19.30
C CYS A 563 42.28 46.25 20.43
N PRO A 564 43.60 46.31 20.71
CA PRO A 564 44.13 47.17 21.78
C PRO A 564 43.75 48.66 21.67
N TYR A 565 43.52 49.15 20.44
CA TYR A 565 43.15 50.55 20.23
C TYR A 565 41.77 50.90 20.78
N LEU A 566 40.87 49.90 20.95
CA LEU A 566 39.58 50.07 21.60
C LEU A 566 39.70 50.45 23.09
N ALA A 567 40.82 50.12 23.74
CA ALA A 567 41.09 50.56 25.11
C ALA A 567 41.49 52.04 25.18
N GLU A 568 42.13 52.56 24.13
CA GLU A 568 42.52 53.98 24.03
C GLU A 568 41.32 54.83 23.60
N MET A 569 40.59 54.37 22.58
CA MET A 569 39.41 55.03 22.03
C MET A 569 38.15 54.26 22.39
N THR A 570 37.66 54.50 23.61
CA THR A 570 36.56 53.71 24.20
C THR A 570 35.17 54.07 23.67
N HIS A 571 34.97 55.30 23.19
CA HIS A 571 33.67 55.82 22.76
C HIS A 571 33.72 56.26 21.30
N GLU A 572 32.58 56.08 20.64
CA GLU A 572 32.35 56.47 19.27
C GLU A 572 32.15 57.98 19.13
N VAL A 573 32.76 58.59 18.12
CA VAL A 573 32.89 60.06 17.98
C VAL A 573 31.54 60.78 17.83
N ILE A 574 30.54 60.16 17.19
CA ILE A 574 29.27 60.82 16.86
C ILE A 574 28.21 60.58 17.94
N THR A 575 28.06 59.32 18.36
CA THR A 575 26.99 58.83 19.23
C THR A 575 27.41 58.77 20.69
N ASP A 576 28.70 58.90 20.98
CA ASP A 576 29.28 58.66 22.31
C ASP A 576 28.93 57.26 22.86
N THR A 577 28.66 56.29 21.98
CA THR A 577 28.41 54.89 22.36
C THR A 577 29.74 54.17 22.50
N ARG A 578 29.90 53.31 23.51
CA ARG A 578 31.14 52.53 23.67
C ARG A 578 31.26 51.49 22.56
N TYR A 579 32.40 51.46 21.86
CA TYR A 579 32.62 50.52 20.77
C TYR A 579 32.48 49.05 21.21
N CYS A 580 32.94 48.75 22.41
CA CYS A 580 32.85 47.42 23.00
C CYS A 580 31.41 46.99 23.30
N ASP A 581 30.49 47.92 23.55
CA ASP A 581 29.10 47.62 23.88
C ASP A 581 28.21 47.52 22.62
N GLY A 582 28.70 47.99 21.48
CA GLY A 582 27.96 47.97 20.23
C GLY A 582 26.88 49.05 20.16
N HIS A 583 26.26 49.18 18.99
CA HIS A 583 25.05 49.98 18.79
C HIS A 583 23.94 49.06 18.25
N PRO A 584 22.82 48.89 18.97
CA PRO A 584 21.83 47.84 18.69
C PRO A 584 21.26 47.87 17.26
N GLU A 585 21.24 49.05 16.63
CA GLU A 585 20.69 49.23 15.29
C GLU A 585 21.75 49.34 14.19
N LEU A 586 23.05 49.41 14.53
CA LEU A 586 24.09 49.72 13.54
C LEU A 586 25.26 48.74 13.52
N PHE A 587 25.80 48.37 14.69
CA PHE A 587 26.90 47.43 14.75
C PHE A 587 26.84 46.55 16.00
N SER A 588 27.12 45.26 15.80
CA SER A 588 27.26 44.31 16.88
C SER A 588 28.38 44.74 17.85
N PRO A 589 28.30 44.36 19.14
CA PRO A 589 29.35 44.64 20.11
C PRO A 589 30.72 44.12 19.63
N LEU A 590 31.72 45.01 19.61
CA LEU A 590 33.09 44.61 19.23
C LEU A 590 33.76 43.73 20.28
N SER A 591 33.15 43.56 21.46
CA SER A 591 33.53 42.55 22.45
C SER A 591 33.54 41.13 21.92
N LEU A 592 32.83 40.83 20.83
CA LEU A 592 32.85 39.51 20.18
C LEU A 592 34.15 39.26 19.39
N LEU A 593 34.76 40.31 18.85
CA LEU A 593 36.02 40.25 18.09
C LEU A 593 37.23 40.53 18.98
N CYS A 594 37.05 41.39 19.98
CA CYS A 594 38.08 41.87 20.86
C CYS A 594 37.75 41.56 22.33
N PRO A 595 37.52 40.28 22.67
CA PRO A 595 37.10 39.89 24.00
C PRO A 595 38.08 40.33 25.10
N LYS A 596 39.38 40.16 24.88
CA LYS A 596 40.39 40.47 25.90
C LYS A 596 40.49 41.97 26.14
N THR A 597 40.39 42.77 25.08
CA THR A 597 40.43 44.24 25.22
C THR A 597 39.12 44.79 25.81
N CYS A 598 37.97 44.34 25.32
CA CYS A 598 36.68 44.90 25.70
C CYS A 598 36.14 44.39 27.05
N CYS A 599 36.57 43.21 27.50
CA CYS A 599 35.99 42.53 28.66
C CYS A 599 36.78 42.69 29.95
N THR A 600 37.56 43.75 30.03
CA THR A 600 38.26 44.16 31.27
C THR A 600 37.32 44.74 32.33
N SER A 601 36.08 45.06 31.96
CA SER A 601 35.01 45.53 32.85
C SER A 601 33.73 44.74 32.57
N SER A 602 32.79 44.70 33.52
CA SER A 602 31.52 43.94 33.44
C SER A 602 30.56 44.50 32.38
N SER A 603 30.97 44.53 31.10
CA SER A 603 30.07 44.77 29.99
C SER A 603 29.18 43.55 29.81
N ILE A 604 27.88 43.78 29.67
CA ILE A 604 26.89 42.72 29.41
C ILE A 604 27.08 42.07 28.03
N PHE A 605 27.88 42.69 27.16
CA PHE A 605 28.11 42.24 25.79
C PHE A 605 29.37 41.40 25.64
N CYS A 606 30.13 41.22 26.72
CA CYS A 606 31.29 40.37 26.72
C CYS A 606 30.92 38.91 26.60
N PRO A 607 31.58 38.14 25.70
CA PRO A 607 31.49 36.69 25.75
C PRO A 607 31.92 36.30 27.16
N LEU A 608 31.08 35.54 27.85
CA LEU A 608 31.32 35.29 29.26
C LEU A 608 32.51 34.34 29.50
N SER A 609 33.11 33.79 28.44
CA SER A 609 34.43 33.14 28.42
C SER A 609 35.60 34.10 28.69
N CYS A 610 35.35 35.41 28.73
CA CYS A 610 36.35 36.47 28.90
C CYS A 610 36.27 37.16 30.27
N GLY A 611 35.27 36.78 31.09
CA GLY A 611 35.10 37.26 32.46
C GLY A 611 36.04 36.50 33.41
N ALA A 612 36.72 37.24 34.27
CA ALA A 612 37.68 36.76 35.27
C ALA A 612 37.12 35.72 36.25
#